data_AF-A0A967D473-F1
#
_entry.id   AF-A0A967D473-F1
#
_cell.length_a   1.000
_cell.length_b   1.000
_cell.length_c   1.000
_cell.angle_alpha   90.00
_cell.angle_beta   90.00
_cell.angle_gamma   90.00
#
_symmetry.space_group_name_H-M   'P 1'
#
loop_
_entity.id
_entity.type
_entity.pdbx_description
1 polymer ?
#
loop_
_entity_poly.entity_id
_entity_poly.type
_entity_poly.pdbx_seq_one_letter_code
_entity_poly.pdbx_strand_id
1 'polypeptide(L)' 'MRKLRVYTGPETEPAGLSLLGESTDQHGVRVTLGEILPTLADAVASDRTWLTDFEADEVTISSDLYDVLQAYRHFRRPGA' A
#
# COMPACT_ATOMS: atom_id res chain seq x y z
N MET A 1 46.57 10.80 -2.19
CA MET A 1 45.39 10.34 -1.43
C MET A 1 44.16 11.06 -1.99
N ARG A 2 43.20 10.34 -2.60
CA ARG A 2 42.00 10.95 -3.21
C ARG A 2 40.89 11.06 -2.16
N LYS A 3 40.31 12.26 -2.02
CA LYS A 3 39.32 12.63 -1.00
C LYS A 3 37.92 12.47 -1.61
N LEU A 4 37.15 11.50 -1.13
CA LEU A 4 35.76 11.28 -1.53
C LEU A 4 34.85 12.28 -0.81
N ARG A 5 33.93 12.90 -1.54
CA ARG A 5 32.89 13.77 -1.00
C ARG A 5 31.60 12.97 -0.91
N VAL A 6 31.07 12.82 0.30
CA VAL A 6 29.78 12.18 0.57
C VAL A 6 28.67 13.18 0.27
N TYR A 7 27.72 12.80 -0.58
CA TYR A 7 26.52 13.59 -0.85
C TYR A 7 25.44 13.16 0.16
N THR A 8 25.02 14.09 1.02
CA THR A 8 23.84 13.92 1.87
C THR A 8 22.67 14.52 1.10
N GLY A 9 21.77 13.65 0.62
CA GLY A 9 20.52 14.08 0.00
C GLY A 9 19.61 14.79 1.02
N PRO A 10 18.60 15.55 0.56
CA PRO A 10 17.77 16.35 1.43
C PRO A 10 16.99 15.48 2.40
N GLU A 11 17.33 15.64 3.67
CA GLU A 11 16.55 15.24 4.84
C GLU A 11 15.14 15.83 4.70
N THR A 12 14.17 14.98 4.39
CA THR A 12 12.75 15.29 4.63
C THR A 12 12.32 14.43 5.81
N GLU A 13 12.06 15.15 6.90
CA GLU A 13 11.93 14.71 8.28
C GLU A 13 10.82 13.68 8.56
N PRO A 14 10.90 12.96 9.70
CA PRO A 14 10.16 11.74 10.01
C PRO A 14 8.93 11.97 10.91
N ALA A 15 7.75 11.44 10.54
CA ALA A 15 6.63 11.21 11.46
C ALA A 15 5.58 10.30 10.76
N GLY A 16 5.15 9.13 11.26
CA GLY A 16 5.22 8.62 12.62
C GLY A 16 5.54 7.12 12.70
N LEU A 17 6.33 6.82 13.72
CA LEU A 17 6.49 5.52 14.35
C LEU A 17 5.17 4.72 14.41
N SER A 18 5.20 3.47 13.96
CA SER A 18 4.39 2.43 14.58
C SER A 18 5.27 1.21 14.83
N LEU A 19 6.01 1.29 15.94
CA LEU A 19 6.75 0.23 16.63
C LEU A 19 5.82 -0.70 17.41
N LEU A 20 4.69 -1.11 16.85
CA LEU A 20 3.80 -2.10 17.47
C LEU A 20 3.25 -3.01 16.38
N GLY A 21 3.99 -4.09 16.10
CA GLY A 21 3.55 -5.16 15.21
C GLY A 21 4.63 -5.67 14.28
N GLU A 22 5.80 -6.05 14.80
CA GLU A 22 6.65 -7.03 14.14
C GLU A 22 5.91 -8.37 14.10
N SER A 23 4.99 -8.50 13.15
CA SER A 23 4.46 -9.79 12.71
C SER A 23 5.31 -10.26 11.54
N THR A 24 5.69 -11.52 11.58
CA THR A 24 6.94 -12.09 11.06
C THR A 24 6.92 -12.42 9.56
N ASP A 25 6.59 -11.49 8.69
CA ASP A 25 6.81 -11.68 7.24
C ASP A 25 8.09 -10.99 6.80
N GLN A 26 9.19 -11.75 6.79
CA GLN A 26 10.54 -11.29 6.42
C GLN A 26 10.66 -10.78 4.96
N HIS A 27 9.56 -10.75 4.20
CA HIS A 27 9.49 -10.27 2.81
C HIS A 27 8.37 -9.23 2.57
N GLY A 28 7.69 -8.76 3.61
CA GLY A 28 6.61 -7.77 3.48
C GLY A 28 7.12 -6.33 3.43
N VAL A 29 6.62 -5.53 2.48
CA VAL A 29 6.86 -4.08 2.42
C VAL A 29 5.62 -3.35 2.96
N ARG A 30 5.81 -2.47 3.95
CA ARG A 30 4.72 -1.63 4.48
C ARG A 30 4.60 -0.39 3.58
N VAL A 31 3.45 -0.22 2.95
CA VAL A 31 3.11 0.94 2.13
C VAL A 31 1.76 1.51 2.56
N THR A 32 1.55 2.81 2.39
CA THR A 32 0.25 3.42 2.67
C THR A 32 -0.71 3.22 1.49
N LEU A 33 -2.02 3.28 1.76
CA LEU A 33 -3.03 3.21 0.71
C LEU A 33 -2.92 4.34 -0.30
N GLY A 34 -2.50 5.53 0.13
CA GLY A 34 -2.27 6.66 -0.76
C GLY A 34 -1.15 6.40 -1.78
N GLU A 35 -0.19 5.55 -1.44
CA GLU A 35 0.91 5.17 -2.33
C GLU A 35 0.51 4.04 -3.29
N ILE A 36 -0.19 3.01 -2.79
CA ILE A 36 -0.50 1.82 -3.59
C ILE A 36 -1.78 1.95 -4.44
N LEU A 37 -2.82 2.65 -3.96
CA LEU A 37 -4.10 2.75 -4.68
C LEU A 37 -3.99 3.39 -6.06
N PRO A 38 -3.21 4.48 -6.28
CA PRO A 38 -3.06 5.05 -7.62
C PRO A 38 -2.45 4.07 -8.61
N THR A 39 -1.45 3.30 -8.20
CA THR A 39 -0.79 2.30 -9.05
C THR A 39 -1.71 1.13 -9.36
N LEU A 40 -2.46 0.63 -8.38
CA LEU A 40 -3.45 -0.43 -8.62
C LEU A 40 -4.59 0.06 -9.52
N ALA A 41 -5.07 1.29 -9.30
CA ALA A 41 -6.12 1.89 -10.12
C ALA A 41 -5.67 2.07 -11.57
N ASP A 42 -4.44 2.53 -11.80
CA ASP A 42 -3.83 2.62 -13.13
C ASP A 42 -3.71 1.25 -13.79
N ALA A 43 -3.26 0.24 -13.03
CA ALA A 43 -3.11 -1.13 -13.54
C ALA A 43 -4.45 -1.74 -13.96
N VAL A 44 -5.51 -1.54 -13.18
CA VAL A 44 -6.89 -1.97 -13.52
C VAL A 44 -7.40 -1.21 -14.74
N ALA A 45 -7.24 0.12 -14.79
CA ALA A 45 -7.71 0.94 -15.91
C ALA A 45 -6.97 0.64 -17.22
N SER A 46 -5.73 0.14 -17.13
CA SER A 46 -4.87 -0.21 -18.26
C SER A 46 -4.88 -1.71 -18.59
N ASP A 47 -5.78 -2.51 -18.01
CA ASP A 47 -5.88 -3.96 -18.20
C ASP A 47 -4.52 -4.70 -18.04
N ARG A 48 -3.73 -4.30 -17.04
CA ARG A 48 -2.42 -4.91 -16.80
C ARG A 48 -2.57 -6.33 -16.29
N THR A 49 -1.96 -7.29 -16.98
CA THR A 49 -2.08 -8.71 -16.67
C THR A 49 -1.47 -9.11 -15.33
N TRP A 50 -0.40 -8.41 -14.90
CA TRP A 50 0.34 -8.73 -13.67
C TRP A 50 -0.52 -8.69 -12.41
N LEU A 51 -1.62 -7.94 -12.39
CA LEU A 51 -2.50 -7.85 -11.22
C LEU A 51 -3.23 -9.17 -10.95
N THR A 52 -3.43 -9.99 -11.99
CA THR A 52 -4.08 -11.30 -11.90
C THR A 52 -3.23 -12.29 -11.09
N ASP A 53 -1.91 -12.15 -11.15
CA ASP A 53 -0.98 -12.98 -10.37
C ASP A 53 -1.15 -12.80 -8.86
N PHE A 54 -1.76 -11.69 -8.42
CA PHE A 54 -2.00 -11.35 -7.00
C PHE A 54 -3.49 -11.45 -6.60
N GLU A 55 -4.35 -12.04 -7.43
CA GLU A 55 -5.80 -12.11 -7.15
C GLU A 55 -6.11 -12.93 -5.88
N ALA A 56 -5.31 -13.97 -5.60
CA ALA A 56 -5.49 -14.84 -4.45
C ALA A 56 -4.74 -14.34 -3.19
N ASP A 57 -3.96 -13.27 -3.29
CA ASP A 57 -3.15 -12.77 -2.18
C ASP A 57 -4.01 -12.01 -1.15
N GLU A 58 -3.82 -12.36 0.12
CA GLU A 58 -4.52 -11.73 1.23
C GLU A 58 -3.86 -10.40 1.61
N VAL A 59 -4.65 -9.32 1.63
CA VAL A 59 -4.18 -8.00 2.07
C VAL A 59 -4.76 -7.68 3.44
N THR A 60 -3.88 -7.44 4.41
CA THR A 60 -4.30 -6.99 5.75
C THR A 60 -4.57 -5.49 5.74
N ILE A 61 -5.79 -5.10 6.07
CA ILE A 61 -6.20 -3.70 6.25
C ILE A 61 -6.76 -3.49 7.66
N SER A 62 -6.87 -2.23 8.10
CA SER A 62 -7.52 -1.92 9.37
C SER A 62 -9.01 -2.27 9.34
N SER A 63 -9.56 -2.63 10.50
CA SER A 63 -10.99 -2.93 10.68
C SER A 63 -11.87 -1.78 10.21
N ASP A 64 -11.55 -0.55 10.60
CA ASP A 64 -12.34 0.64 10.23
C ASP A 64 -12.41 0.83 8.72
N LEU A 65 -11.31 0.57 8.01
CA LEU A 65 -11.29 0.68 6.56
C LEU A 65 -12.09 -0.45 5.90
N TYR A 66 -11.96 -1.67 6.41
CA TYR A 66 -12.75 -2.79 5.92
C TYR A 66 -14.25 -2.49 6.02
N ASP A 67 -14.71 -1.97 7.15
CA ASP A 67 -16.11 -1.60 7.37
C ASP A 67 -16.58 -0.51 6.38
N VAL A 68 -15.77 0.52 6.15
CA VAL A 68 -16.06 1.58 5.16
C VAL A 68 -16.16 1.01 3.74
N LEU A 69 -15.24 0.12 3.35
CA LEU A 69 -15.27 -0.53 2.04
C LEU A 69 -16.48 -1.44 1.88
N GLN A 70 -16.84 -2.19 2.93
CA GLN A 70 -18.00 -3.07 2.95
C GLN A 70 -19.29 -2.28 2.79
N ALA A 71 -19.44 -1.17 3.51
CA ALA A 71 -20.57 -0.25 3.38
C ALA A 71 -20.63 0.34 1.97
N TYR A 72 -19.51 0.83 1.45
CA TYR A 72 -19.41 1.41 0.11
C TYR A 72 -19.83 0.43 -1.00
N ARG A 73 -19.41 -0.84 -0.90
CA ARG A 73 -19.83 -1.90 -1.84
C ARG A 73 -21.34 -2.14 -1.80
N HIS A 74 -21.94 -2.07 -0.61
CA HIS A 74 -23.39 -2.21 -0.46
C HIS A 74 -24.13 -1.05 -1.12
N PHE A 75 -23.66 0.19 -0.94
CA PHE A 75 -24.25 1.37 -1.59
C PHE A 75 -24.06 1.40 -3.12
N ARG A 76 -22.99 0.78 -3.64
CA ARG A 76 -22.77 0.64 -5.09
C ARG A 76 -23.57 -0.49 -5.75
N ARG A 77 -24.23 -1.36 -4.98
CA ARG A 77 -25.22 -2.33 -5.48
C ARG A 77 -26.62 -2.01 -4.94
N PRO A 78 -27.27 -0.88 -5.34
CA PRO A 78 -28.70 -0.74 -5.16
C PRO A 78 -29.37 -1.43 -6.38
N GLY A 79 -29.67 -2.72 -6.26
CA GLY A 79 -30.35 -3.43 -7.34
C GLY A 79 -30.24 -4.95 -7.25
N ALA A 80 -31.02 -5.54 -6.35
CA ALA A 80 -31.59 -6.87 -6.51
C ALA A 80 -33.10 -6.73 -6.36
#